data_AF-A0A316AV38-F1
#
_entry.id   AF-A0A316AV38-F1
#
_cell.length_a   1.000
_cell.length_b   1.000
_cell.length_c   1.000
_cell.angle_alpha   90.00
_cell.angle_beta   90.00
_cell.angle_gamma   90.00
#
_symmetry.space_group_name_H-M   'P 1'
#
loop_
_entity.id
_entity.type
_entity.pdbx_description
1 polymer ?
#
loop_
_entity_poly.entity_id
_entity_poly.type
_entity_poly.pdbx_seq_one_letter_code
_entity_poly.pdbx_strand_id
1 'polypeptide(L)'
;MKKVLQKIKEQLAKLSFRTGVIVLFLCIPCYIFSFAQMALDIDAAVKGVLWVIFFGLAKTFQYGGLTILGVEGVKRLKAKFKKR
;
A
#
# COMPACT_ATOMS: atom_id res chain seq x y z
N MET A 1 -15.85 -7.83 16.85
CA MET A 1 -14.60 -7.94 16.05
C MET A 1 -14.72 -8.85 14.83
N LYS A 2 -15.21 -10.09 14.94
CA LYS A 2 -15.29 -11.04 13.80
C LYS A 2 -16.04 -10.50 12.57
N LYS A 3 -17.19 -9.84 12.75
CA LYS A 3 -17.97 -9.23 11.66
C LYS A 3 -17.22 -8.14 10.89
N VAL A 4 -16.46 -7.28 11.59
CA VAL A 4 -15.70 -6.18 10.96
C VAL A 4 -14.57 -6.74 10.10
N LEU A 5 -13.80 -7.69 10.64
CA LEU A 5 -12.72 -8.35 9.89
C LEU A 5 -13.24 -9.09 8.66
N GLN A 6 -14.40 -9.74 8.77
CA GLN A 6 -15.03 -10.44 7.66
C GLN A 6 -15.47 -9.47 6.55
N LYS A 7 -16.07 -8.33 6.94
CA LYS A 7 -16.43 -7.26 5.99
C LYS A 7 -15.20 -6.66 5.31
N ILE A 8 -14.11 -6.40 6.05
CA ILE A 8 -12.84 -5.93 5.49
C ILE A 8 -12.30 -6.93 4.46
N LYS A 9 -12.25 -8.22 4.82
CA LYS A 9 -11.79 -9.28 3.92
C LYS A 9 -12.65 -9.35 2.65
N GLU A 10 -13.97 -9.23 2.76
CA GLU A 10 -14.88 -9.20 1.61
C GLU A 10 -14.64 -7.98 0.71
N GLN A 11 -14.39 -6.80 1.28
CA GLN A 11 -14.04 -5.60 0.52
C GLN A 11 -12.70 -5.77 -0.20
N LEU A 12 -11.68 -6.27 0.50
CA LEU A 12 -10.36 -6.53 -0.10
C LEU A 12 -10.43 -7.59 -1.19
N ALA A 13 -11.27 -8.62 -1.04
CA ALA A 13 -11.43 -9.67 -2.04
C ALA A 13 -12.13 -9.19 -3.33
N LYS A 14 -12.74 -8.00 -3.32
CA LYS A 14 -13.28 -7.33 -4.52
C LYS A 14 -12.20 -6.56 -5.28
N LEU A 15 -11.10 -6.20 -4.63
CA LEU A 15 -9.98 -5.51 -5.25
C LEU A 15 -9.14 -6.50 -6.06
N SER A 16 -8.71 -6.07 -7.24
CA SER A 16 -7.96 -6.93 -8.15
C SER A 16 -6.47 -6.96 -7.80
N PHE A 17 -5.78 -8.02 -8.23
CA PHE A 17 -4.33 -8.10 -8.14
C PHE A 17 -3.65 -6.90 -8.83
N ARG A 18 -4.19 -6.46 -9.98
CA ARG A 18 -3.70 -5.26 -10.68
C ARG A 18 -3.81 -4.01 -9.81
N THR A 19 -4.91 -3.86 -9.07
CA THR A 19 -5.09 -2.77 -8.11
C THR A 19 -4.01 -2.81 -7.03
N GLY A 20 -3.74 -3.98 -6.45
CA GLY A 20 -2.66 -4.15 -5.47
C GLY A 20 -1.28 -3.78 -6.03
N VAL A 21 -0.97 -4.18 -7.26
CA VAL A 21 0.28 -3.83 -7.95
C VAL A 21 0.38 -2.32 -8.17
N ILE A 22 -0.67 -1.68 -8.70
CA ILE A 22 -0.68 -0.23 -8.96
C ILE A 22 -0.48 0.55 -7.66
N VAL A 23 -1.21 0.18 -6.60
CA VAL A 23 -1.08 0.81 -5.27
C VAL A 23 0.34 0.63 -4.73
N LEU A 24 0.94 -0.55 -4.90
CA LEU A 24 2.33 -0.78 -4.50
C LEU A 24 3.31 0.10 -5.29
N PHE A 25 3.10 0.29 -6.60
CA PHE A 25 3.94 1.15 -7.42
C PHE A 25 3.83 2.63 -7.03
N LEU A 26 2.65 3.10 -6.59
CA LEU A 26 2.49 4.46 -6.08
C LEU A 26 3.30 4.74 -4.80
N CYS A 27 3.72 3.71 -4.06
CA CYS A 27 4.66 3.87 -2.95
C CYS A 27 5.99 4.47 -3.44
N ILE A 28 6.47 4.10 -4.63
CA ILE A 28 7.79 4.49 -5.14
C ILE A 28 7.93 6.02 -5.31
N PRO A 29 7.06 6.71 -6.08
CA PRO A 29 7.16 8.16 -6.22
C PRO A 29 6.97 8.88 -4.89
N CYS A 30 6.07 8.43 -4.02
CA CYS A 30 5.92 9.02 -2.68
C CYS A 30 7.19 8.89 -1.85
N TYR A 31 7.89 7.74 -1.93
CA TYR A 31 9.15 7.53 -1.24
C TYR A 31 10.24 8.45 -1.81
N ILE A 32 10.34 8.56 -3.14
CA ILE A 32 11.29 9.48 -3.79
C ILE A 32 11.03 10.93 -3.35
N PHE A 33 9.77 11.39 -3.40
CA PHE A 33 9.43 12.75 -2.98
C PHE A 33 9.71 12.99 -1.52
N SER A 34 9.50 12.00 -0.64
CA SER A 34 9.83 12.10 0.79
C SER A 34 11.31 12.43 1.01
N PHE A 35 12.24 11.89 0.21
CA PHE A 35 13.67 12.19 0.36
C PHE A 35 14.16 13.34 -0.52
N ALA A 36 13.53 13.60 -1.68
CA ALA A 36 13.94 14.67 -2.59
C ALA A 36 13.95 16.05 -1.93
N GLN A 37 13.01 16.27 -1.02
CA GLN A 37 12.90 17.50 -0.21
C GLN A 37 14.06 17.71 0.79
N MET A 38 14.88 16.70 1.08
CA MET A 38 16.15 16.90 1.82
C MET A 38 17.20 17.65 0.99
N ALA A 39 17.10 17.58 -0.34
CA ALA A 39 18.01 18.30 -1.25
C ALA A 39 17.53 19.73 -1.57
N LEU A 40 16.29 20.09 -1.20
CA LEU A 40 15.76 21.44 -1.40
C LEU A 40 16.24 22.36 -0.28
N ASP A 41 16.59 23.59 -0.61
CA ASP A 41 16.90 24.62 0.38
C ASP A 41 15.63 25.38 0.79
N ILE A 42 14.80 24.69 1.58
CA ILE A 42 13.55 25.22 2.13
C ILE A 42 13.57 25.12 3.66
N ASP A 43 12.67 25.86 4.29
CA ASP A 43 12.50 25.90 5.73
C ASP A 43 12.36 24.49 6.36
N ALA A 44 13.02 24.28 7.49
CA ALA A 44 13.10 22.99 8.15
C ALA A 44 11.74 22.47 8.63
N ALA A 45 10.83 23.35 9.06
CA ALA A 45 9.49 22.95 9.46
C ALA A 45 8.69 22.48 8.23
N VAL A 46 8.82 23.18 7.10
CA VAL A 46 8.18 22.79 5.83
C VAL A 46 8.70 21.43 5.34
N LYS A 47 10.02 21.18 5.43
CA LYS A 47 10.61 19.86 5.14
C LYS A 47 10.02 18.77 6.03
N GLY A 48 9.90 19.03 7.33
CA GLY A 48 9.34 18.07 8.28
C GLY A 48 7.91 17.70 7.92
N VAL A 49 7.06 18.69 7.62
CA VAL A 49 5.65 18.45 7.26
C VAL A 49 5.53 17.65 5.97
N LEU A 50 6.23 18.07 4.90
CA LEU A 50 6.21 17.36 3.63
C LEU A 50 6.76 15.94 3.79
N TRP A 51 7.80 15.75 4.62
CA TRP A 51 8.42 14.44 4.83
C TRP A 51 7.44 13.50 5.50
N VAL A 52 6.76 13.95 6.56
CA VAL A 52 5.72 13.16 7.26
C VAL A 52 4.59 12.77 6.30
N ILE A 53 4.11 13.70 5.47
CA ILE A 53 3.03 13.44 4.51
C ILE A 53 3.47 12.41 3.48
N PHE A 54 4.57 12.64 2.77
CA PHE A 54 5.01 11.75 1.69
C PHE A 54 5.51 10.40 2.19
N PHE A 55 6.24 10.36 3.31
CA PHE A 55 6.69 9.13 3.92
C PHE A 55 5.51 8.30 4.46
N GLY A 56 4.56 8.97 5.11
CA GLY A 56 3.32 8.36 5.58
C GLY A 56 2.53 7.74 4.43
N LEU A 57 2.30 8.51 3.36
CA LEU A 57 1.63 8.02 2.14
C LEU A 57 2.36 6.85 1.51
N ALA A 58 3.69 6.91 1.41
CA ALA A 58 4.49 5.81 0.89
C ALA A 58 4.25 4.53 1.70
N LYS A 59 4.29 4.61 3.03
CA LYS A 59 4.00 3.46 3.92
C LYS A 59 2.57 2.96 3.78
N THR A 60 1.58 3.84 3.67
CA THR A 60 0.18 3.46 3.45
C THR A 60 0.02 2.71 2.12
N PHE A 61 0.63 3.19 1.03
CA PHE A 61 0.62 2.51 -0.25
C PHE A 61 1.38 1.18 -0.23
N GLN A 62 2.53 1.12 0.45
CA GLN A 62 3.31 -0.11 0.62
C GLN A 62 2.50 -1.20 1.33
N TYR A 63 2.01 -0.93 2.54
CA TYR A 63 1.30 -1.92 3.33
C TYR A 63 -0.10 -2.19 2.79
N GLY A 64 -0.79 -1.17 2.28
CA GLY A 64 -2.09 -1.32 1.61
C GLY A 64 -1.99 -2.19 0.36
N GLY A 65 -1.03 -1.90 -0.52
CA GLY A 65 -0.76 -2.68 -1.72
C GLY A 65 -0.42 -4.14 -1.40
N LEU A 66 0.49 -4.39 -0.45
CA LEU A 66 0.83 -5.73 0.01
C LEU A 66 -0.38 -6.48 0.58
N THR A 67 -1.26 -5.79 1.30
CA THR A 67 -2.47 -6.41 1.88
C THR A 67 -3.46 -6.82 0.79
N ILE A 68 -3.67 -5.97 -0.22
CA ILE A 68 -4.53 -6.29 -1.38
C ILE A 68 -3.96 -7.48 -2.15
N LEU A 69 -2.65 -7.43 -2.47
CA LEU A 69 -1.95 -8.53 -3.14
C LEU A 69 -1.99 -9.83 -2.34
N GLY A 70 -1.85 -9.75 -1.01
CA GLY A 70 -1.89 -10.89 -0.11
C GLY A 70 -3.24 -11.60 -0.13
N VAL A 71 -4.36 -10.87 -0.04
CA VAL A 71 -5.71 -11.48 -0.01
C VAL A 71 -6.00 -12.20 -1.33
N GLU A 72 -5.71 -11.57 -2.47
CA GLU A 72 -5.93 -12.22 -3.77
C GLU A 72 -4.92 -13.32 -4.07
N GLY A 73 -3.65 -13.13 -3.70
CA GLY A 73 -2.59 -14.13 -3.82
C GLY A 73 -2.93 -15.42 -3.06
N VAL A 74 -3.41 -15.29 -1.81
CA VAL A 74 -3.89 -16.43 -1.01
C VAL A 74 -5.07 -17.12 -1.68
N LYS A 75 -6.02 -16.36 -2.27
CA LYS A 75 -7.16 -16.94 -3.01
C LYS A 75 -6.69 -17.75 -4.22
N ARG A 76 -5.76 -17.24 -5.01
CA ARG A 76 -5.18 -17.93 -6.18
C ARG A 76 -4.37 -19.17 -5.77
N LEU A 77 -3.55 -19.08 -4.73
CA LEU A 77 -2.80 -20.22 -4.19
C LEU A 77 -3.73 -21.35 -3.74
N LYS A 78 -4.76 -21.04 -2.95
CA LYS A 78 -5.74 -22.04 -2.51
C LYS A 78 -6.47 -22.71 -3.68
N ALA A 79 -6.84 -21.94 -4.72
CA ALA A 79 -7.46 -22.50 -5.91
C ALA A 79 -6.51 -23.46 -6.66
N LYS A 80 -5.22 -23.14 -6.74
CA LYS A 80 -4.21 -23.99 -7.38
C LYS A 80 -3.96 -25.28 -6.60
N PHE A 81 -3.95 -25.21 -5.26
CA PHE A 81 -3.80 -26.39 -4.39
C PHE A 81 -5.04 -27.28 -4.34
N LYS A 82 -6.25 -26.74 -4.52
CA LYS A 82 -7.49 -27.54 -4.58
C LYS A 82 -7.71 -28.24 -5.93
N LYS A 83 -7.02 -27.79 -6.98
CA LYS A 83 -7.04 -28.39 -8.33
C LYS A 83 -5.99 -29.51 -8.50
N ARG A 84 -5.15 -29.75 -7.49
CA ARG A 84 -4.29 -30.93 -7.37
C ARG A 84 -4.89 -31.85 -6.32
#